data_AF-A0A955PQN8-F1
#
_entry.id   AF-A0A955PQN8-F1
#
_cell.length_a   1.000
_cell.length_b   1.000
_cell.length_c   1.000
_cell.angle_alpha   90.00
_cell.angle_beta   90.00
_cell.angle_gamma   90.00
#
_symmetry.space_group_name_H-M   'P 1'
#
loop_
_entity.id
_entity.type
_entity.pdbx_description
1 polymer ?
#
loop_
_entity_poly.entity_id
_entity_poly.type
_entity_poly.pdbx_seq_one_letter_code
_entity_poly.pdbx_strand_id
1 'polypeptide(L)'
;MIDGGARGELFDPFSAVACPLEVVAFDPDVDAPRGTQKERVRRHFINKALWKETGTVKVHIAHQPATSSVYPPDLELLRTFPDHVGAPQRTTEKVVEIESISIDEAV
;
A
#
# COMPACT_ATOMS: atom_id res chain seq x y z
N MET A 1 -5.88 -7.54 -12.46
CA MET A 1 -5.44 -7.81 -11.06
C MET A 1 -5.38 -6.48 -10.31
N ILE A 2 -5.69 -6.47 -9.03
CA ILE A 2 -5.57 -5.30 -8.17
C ILE A 2 -4.36 -5.48 -7.26
N ASP A 3 -3.48 -4.49 -7.21
CA ASP A 3 -2.26 -4.44 -6.39
C ASP A 3 -2.37 -3.24 -5.44
N GLY A 4 -2.67 -3.49 -4.17
CA GLY A 4 -2.86 -2.46 -3.14
C GLY A 4 -1.60 -2.31 -2.28
N GLY A 5 -1.09 -1.09 -2.12
CA GLY A 5 0.23 -0.86 -1.53
C GLY A 5 1.35 -1.20 -2.51
N ALA A 6 1.18 -0.77 -3.76
CA ALA A 6 1.95 -1.18 -4.93
C ALA A 6 3.38 -0.61 -5.00
N ARG A 7 3.94 -0.16 -3.87
CA ARG A 7 5.33 0.30 -3.73
C ARG A 7 6.29 -0.78 -4.18
N GLY A 8 7.09 -0.48 -5.20
CA GLY A 8 8.14 -1.36 -5.70
C GLY A 8 7.67 -2.33 -6.80
N GLU A 9 8.33 -3.49 -6.83
CA GLU A 9 8.17 -4.50 -7.88
C GLU A 9 7.02 -5.46 -7.60
N LEU A 10 6.41 -5.95 -8.68
CA LEU A 10 5.47 -7.06 -8.58
C LEU A 10 6.23 -8.32 -8.15
N PHE A 11 5.83 -8.91 -7.02
CA PHE A 11 6.51 -10.08 -6.45
C PHE A 11 6.13 -11.38 -7.19
N ASP A 12 7.00 -12.39 -7.09
CA ASP A 12 6.72 -13.73 -7.61
C ASP A 12 5.56 -14.39 -6.81
N PRO A 13 4.64 -15.13 -7.44
CA PRO A 13 4.76 -15.79 -8.74
C PRO A 13 4.07 -15.06 -9.89
N PHE A 14 3.65 -13.80 -9.72
CA PHE A 14 2.93 -13.10 -10.78
C PHE A 14 3.78 -12.85 -12.03
N SER A 15 5.11 -12.87 -11.88
CA SER A 15 6.07 -12.94 -12.99
C SER A 15 5.98 -14.22 -13.83
N ALA A 16 5.43 -15.31 -13.28
CA ALA A 16 5.33 -16.63 -13.93
C ALA A 16 4.02 -16.82 -14.72
N VAL A 17 3.12 -15.82 -14.71
CA VAL A 17 1.86 -15.87 -15.44
C VAL A 17 2.15 -15.84 -16.95
N ALA A 18 1.72 -16.87 -17.68
CA ALA A 18 2.06 -17.03 -19.10
C ALA A 18 1.26 -16.09 -20.03
N CYS A 19 0.07 -15.64 -19.61
CA CYS A 19 -0.74 -14.70 -20.36
C CYS A 19 -0.40 -13.23 -20.01
N PRO A 20 -0.72 -12.27 -20.90
CA PRO A 20 -0.63 -10.85 -20.57
C PRO A 20 -1.46 -10.53 -19.31
N LEU A 21 -0.84 -9.84 -18.36
CA LEU A 21 -1.44 -9.45 -17.09
C LEU A 21 -1.64 -7.94 -17.05
N GLU A 22 -2.89 -7.51 -16.92
CA GLU A 22 -3.22 -6.12 -16.59
C GLU A 22 -3.35 -5.96 -15.07
N VAL A 23 -2.62 -4.98 -14.54
CA VAL A 23 -2.54 -4.70 -13.10
C VAL A 23 -2.95 -3.26 -12.87
N VAL A 24 -3.95 -3.03 -12.02
CA VAL A 24 -4.27 -1.72 -11.47
C VAL A 24 -3.59 -1.62 -10.10
N ALA A 25 -2.61 -0.73 -10.00
CA ALA A 25 -1.69 -0.60 -8.89
C ALA A 25 -1.99 0.69 -8.12
N PHE A 26 -2.29 0.56 -6.83
CA PHE A 26 -2.65 1.67 -5.96
C PHE A 26 -1.52 1.93 -4.96
N ASP A 27 -1.00 3.16 -4.98
CA ASP A 27 -0.14 3.66 -3.93
C ASP A 27 -0.29 5.18 -3.83
N PRO A 28 -0.64 5.75 -2.65
CA PRO A 28 -0.82 7.19 -2.52
C PRO A 28 0.49 7.98 -2.51
N ASP A 29 1.64 7.34 -2.30
CA ASP A 29 2.96 8.01 -2.32
C ASP A 29 3.37 8.24 -3.78
N VAL A 30 3.24 9.48 -4.25
CA VAL A 30 3.56 9.88 -5.63
C VAL A 30 5.03 9.62 -5.99
N ASP A 31 5.91 9.62 -4.98
CA ASP A 31 7.34 9.41 -5.09
C ASP A 31 7.73 7.95 -4.84
N ALA A 32 6.75 7.06 -4.59
CA ALA A 32 7.01 5.65 -4.40
C ALA A 32 7.75 5.06 -5.62
N PRO A 33 8.80 4.25 -5.40
CA PRO A 33 9.44 3.51 -6.48
C PRO A 33 8.39 2.69 -7.23
N ARG A 34 8.24 2.94 -8.53
CA ARG A 34 7.37 2.16 -9.40
C ARG A 34 8.18 1.04 -10.00
N GLY A 35 7.74 -0.20 -9.80
CA GLY A 35 8.38 -1.35 -10.42
C GLY A 35 8.36 -1.24 -11.95
N THR A 36 9.37 -1.84 -12.56
CA THR A 36 9.57 -1.86 -14.00
C THR A 36 8.44 -2.61 -14.71
N GLN A 37 8.03 -2.09 -15.88
CA GLN A 37 7.10 -2.81 -16.75
C GLN A 37 7.84 -4.05 -17.28
N LYS A 38 7.29 -5.24 -17.00
CA LYS A 38 7.79 -6.50 -17.56
C LYS A 38 7.06 -6.76 -18.88
N GLU A 39 7.69 -7.46 -19.82
CA GLU A 39 7.18 -7.65 -21.20
C GLU A 39 5.71 -8.12 -21.29
N ARG A 40 5.23 -8.86 -20.28
CA ARG A 40 3.85 -9.39 -20.21
C ARG A 40 2.98 -8.76 -19.13
N VAL A 41 3.48 -7.77 -18.40
CA VAL A 41 2.75 -7.15 -17.28
C VAL A 41 2.58 -5.67 -17.60
N ARG A 42 1.32 -5.24 -17.76
CA ARG A 42 0.96 -3.83 -17.91
C ARG A 42 0.43 -3.30 -16.58
N ARG A 43 1.18 -2.39 -15.95
CA ARG A 43 0.77 -1.73 -14.70
C ARG A 43 0.17 -0.35 -14.98
N HIS A 44 -1.04 -0.13 -14.48
CA HIS A 44 -1.76 1.14 -14.44
C HIS A 44 -1.70 1.67 -13.01
N PHE A 45 -0.89 2.71 -12.78
CA PHE A 45 -0.71 3.28 -11.44
C PHE A 45 -1.77 4.34 -11.15
N ILE A 46 -2.42 4.20 -10.01
CA ILE A 46 -3.36 5.16 -9.44
C ILE A 46 -2.73 5.69 -8.14
N ASN A 47 -2.41 7.00 -8.15
CA ASN A 47 -1.75 7.67 -7.04
C ASN A 47 -2.74 8.08 -5.94
N LYS A 48 -3.56 7.13 -5.47
CA LYS A 48 -4.56 7.31 -4.43
C LYS A 48 -4.59 6.09 -3.54
N ALA A 49 -4.99 6.28 -2.28
CA ALA A 49 -5.24 5.15 -1.39
C ALA A 49 -6.49 4.39 -1.85
N LEU A 50 -6.37 3.09 -2.07
CA LEU A 50 -7.54 2.24 -2.30
C LEU A 50 -8.32 2.12 -0.98
N TRP A 51 -9.57 2.55 -0.98
CA TRP A 51 -10.41 2.58 0.22
C TRP A 51 -11.87 2.28 -0.08
N LYS A 52 -12.72 2.24 0.96
CA LYS A 52 -14.15 1.96 0.80
C LYS A 52 -14.92 3.04 0.02
N GLU A 53 -14.43 4.28 0.08
CA GLU A 53 -15.11 5.47 -0.44
C GLU A 53 -14.07 6.42 -1.03
N THR A 54 -14.43 7.11 -2.12
CA THR A 54 -13.62 8.20 -2.68
C THR A 54 -13.71 9.44 -1.79
N GLY A 55 -12.57 10.08 -1.55
CA GLY A 55 -12.49 11.25 -0.68
C GLY A 55 -11.11 11.39 -0.07
N THR A 56 -11.08 11.54 1.26
CA THR A 56 -9.83 11.67 2.03
C THR A 56 -9.85 10.69 3.19
N VAL A 57 -8.76 9.96 3.41
CA VAL A 57 -8.56 9.05 4.52
C VAL A 57 -7.37 9.48 5.38
N LYS A 58 -7.50 9.34 6.70
CA LYS A 58 -6.40 9.56 7.64
C LYS A 58 -5.55 8.30 7.73
N VAL A 59 -4.24 8.45 7.57
CA VAL A 59 -3.26 7.37 7.70
C VAL A 59 -2.26 7.71 8.79
N HIS A 60 -2.08 6.78 9.70
CA HIS A 60 -1.06 6.76 10.73
C HIS A 60 0.23 6.20 10.13
N ILE A 61 1.15 7.10 9.78
CA ILE A 61 2.47 6.73 9.26
C ILE A 61 3.30 6.19 10.42
N ALA A 62 3.64 4.91 10.34
CA ALA A 62 4.44 4.23 11.34
C ALA A 62 5.94 4.52 11.15
N HIS A 63 6.74 4.30 12.21
CA HIS A 63 8.20 4.42 12.17
C HIS A 63 8.83 3.61 11.04
N GLN A 64 8.34 2.39 10.81
CA GLN A 64 8.57 1.64 9.58
C GLN A 64 7.39 1.89 8.62
N PRO A 65 7.57 2.67 7.53
CA PRO A 65 6.45 3.10 6.69
C PRO A 65 5.61 1.96 6.09
N ALA A 66 6.23 0.81 5.83
CA ALA A 66 5.56 -0.40 5.34
C ALA A 66 4.54 -1.01 6.32
N THR A 67 4.48 -0.51 7.55
CA THR A 67 3.54 -0.95 8.59
C THR A 67 2.51 0.12 8.97
N SER A 68 2.42 1.18 8.18
CA SER A 68 1.43 2.25 8.34
C SER A 68 0.00 1.73 8.15
N SER A 69 -0.96 2.40 8.77
CA SER A 69 -2.37 1.96 8.75
C SER A 69 -3.32 3.15 8.83
N VAL A 70 -4.54 2.98 8.32
CA VAL A 70 -5.65 3.92 8.55
C VAL A 70 -6.14 3.93 9.99
N TYR A 71 -5.77 2.90 10.77
CA TYR A 71 -6.11 2.79 12.18
C TYR A 71 -4.92 3.18 13.07
N PRO A 72 -5.16 3.77 14.25
CA PRO A 72 -4.12 3.97 15.24
C PRO A 72 -3.52 2.62 15.67
N PRO A 73 -2.22 2.57 16.00
CA PRO A 73 -1.60 1.35 16.50
C PRO A 73 -2.09 1.01 17.90
N ASP A 74 -2.46 -0.25 18.13
CA ASP A 74 -2.70 -0.78 19.47
C ASP A 74 -1.36 -1.06 20.16
N LEU A 75 -0.83 -0.06 20.86
CA LEU A 75 0.49 -0.18 21.48
C LEU A 75 0.53 -1.18 22.64
N GLU A 76 -0.60 -1.47 23.30
CA GLU A 76 -0.64 -2.48 24.37
C GLU A 76 -0.44 -3.87 23.77
N LEU A 77 -1.20 -4.19 22.72
CA LEU A 77 -1.04 -5.44 21.98
C LEU A 77 0.35 -5.53 21.34
N LEU A 78 0.81 -4.47 20.68
CA LEU A 78 2.06 -4.47 19.93
C LEU A 78 3.32 -4.65 20.80
N ARG A 79 3.25 -4.30 22.08
CA ARG A 79 4.33 -4.54 23.05
C ARG A 79 4.47 -6.01 23.44
N THR A 80 3.47 -6.85 23.15
CA THR A 80 3.56 -8.31 23.39
C THR A 80 4.40 -9.03 22.34
N PHE A 81 4.70 -8.37 21.21
CA PHE A 81 5.51 -8.91 20.12
C PHE A 81 6.96 -8.38 20.17
N PRO A 82 7.93 -9.13 19.60
CA PRO A 82 9.30 -8.65 19.48
C PRO A 82 9.41 -7.30 18.75
N ASP A 83 10.36 -6.47 19.14
CA ASP A 83 10.50 -5.09 18.65
C ASP A 83 10.57 -4.95 17.12
N HIS A 84 11.16 -5.92 16.41
CA HIS A 84 11.30 -5.89 14.96
C HIS A 84 9.96 -6.06 14.20
N VAL A 85 8.91 -6.50 14.89
CA VAL A 85 7.54 -6.59 14.34
C VAL A 85 6.51 -5.80 15.15
N GLY A 86 6.82 -5.46 16.41
CA GLY A 86 5.91 -4.86 17.39
C GLY A 86 6.00 -3.33 17.49
N ALA A 87 5.88 -2.83 18.72
CA ALA A 87 5.61 -1.42 19.02
C ALA A 87 6.65 -0.41 18.49
N PRO A 88 7.98 -0.65 18.50
CA PRO A 88 8.90 0.35 17.99
C PRO A 88 8.69 0.65 16.50
N GLN A 89 8.54 -0.38 15.68
CA GLN A 89 8.38 -0.23 14.23
C GLN A 89 6.99 0.30 13.82
N ARG A 90 5.96 -0.01 14.61
CA ARG A 90 4.56 0.30 14.31
C ARG A 90 4.02 1.55 15.01
N THR A 91 4.85 2.23 15.82
CA THR A 91 4.45 3.48 16.47
C THR A 91 4.23 4.56 15.41
N THR A 92 3.13 5.31 15.54
CA THR A 92 2.83 6.44 14.65
C THR A 92 3.85 7.56 14.85
N GLU A 93 4.55 7.96 13.79
CA GLU A 93 5.38 9.16 13.77
C GLU A 93 4.56 10.39 13.39
N LYS A 94 3.63 10.24 12.45
CA LYS A 94 2.75 11.32 11.99
C LYS A 94 1.44 10.78 11.44
N VAL A 95 0.41 11.62 11.49
CA VAL A 95 -0.88 11.36 10.82
C VAL A 95 -0.96 12.25 9.59
N VAL A 96 -1.32 11.68 8.46
CA VAL A 96 -1.47 12.38 7.19
C VAL A 96 -2.86 12.15 6.61
N GLU A 97 -3.35 13.13 5.86
CA GLU A 97 -4.57 13.01 5.07
C GLU A 97 -4.19 12.69 3.63
N ILE A 98 -4.78 11.63 3.09
CA ILE A 98 -4.46 11.08 1.77
C ILE A 98 -5.74 10.99 0.96
N GLU A 99 -5.68 11.42 -0.31
CA GLU A 99 -6.78 11.20 -1.24
C GLU A 99 -7.01 9.70 -1.46
N SER A 100 -8.26 9.27 -1.28
CA SER A 100 -8.69 7.90 -1.50
C SER A 100 -9.59 7.77 -2.71
N ILE A 101 -9.66 6.55 -3.26
CA ILE A 101 -10.58 6.15 -4.31
C ILE A 101 -11.21 4.80 -3.98
N SER A 102 -12.49 4.64 -4.29
CA SER A 102 -13.16 3.35 -4.21
C SER A 102 -12.74 2.44 -5.38
N ILE A 103 -12.86 1.12 -5.20
CA ILE A 103 -12.60 0.21 -6.31
C ILE A 103 -13.60 0.43 -7.45
N ASP A 104 -14.88 0.67 -7.12
CA ASP A 104 -15.97 0.85 -8.10
C ASP A 104 -15.78 2.10 -8.98
N GLU A 105 -15.09 3.12 -8.49
CA GLU A 105 -14.75 4.31 -9.29
C GLU A 105 -13.41 4.17 -10.04
N ALA A 106 -12.56 3.24 -9.63
CA ALA A 106 -11.21 3.08 -10.19
C ALA A 106 -11.15 2.12 -11.38
N VAL A 107 -12.12 1.21 -11.53
CA VAL A 107 -12.17 0.18 -12.59
C VAL A 107 -13.43 0.22 -13.44
#